data_AF-S9RIH3-F1
#
_entry.id   AF-S9RIH3-F1
#
_cell.length_a   1.000
_cell.length_b   1.000
_cell.length_c   1.000
_cell.angle_alpha   90.00
_cell.angle_beta   90.00
_cell.angle_gamma   90.00
#
_symmetry.space_group_name_H-M   'P 1'
#
loop_
_entity.id
_entity.type
_entity.pdbx_description
1 polymer ?
#
loop_
_entity_poly.entity_id
_entity_poly.type
_entity_poly.pdbx_seq_one_letter_code
_entity_poly.pdbx_strand_id
1 'polypeptide(L)'
;MIHHSQIAATFKSLEAFFLSENHFQETSENAAIVQACLENLGTCESLEYVPVPLFMNMAFLDHCFALKVRTLPDMNEDLNLTLSQAILWDTDLISRSLHILACIEEERLECFRSLTSSLNKNDERYARECNLNDEATKLYVVAKTGIIRWMSFHLLEQRQVDFSALSKFLDEWYMDNPSEKKVLEKIASLYEDKRFQKVQSFQSQMPWVKIHSILGRYLLCTKLELELFHGYNL
;
A
#
# COMPACT_ATOMS: atom_id res chain seq x y z
N MET A 1 32.33 -9.06 -10.72
CA MET A 1 31.81 -10.33 -10.13
C MET A 1 31.57 -10.23 -8.63
N ILE A 2 32.47 -9.66 -7.81
CA ILE A 2 32.29 -9.56 -6.34
C ILE A 2 31.08 -8.68 -5.94
N HIS A 3 30.90 -7.51 -6.56
CA HIS A 3 29.76 -6.62 -6.27
C HIS A 3 28.37 -7.25 -6.56
N HIS A 4 28.21 -7.98 -7.67
CA HIS A 4 26.94 -8.67 -7.96
C HIS A 4 26.64 -9.79 -6.95
N SER A 5 27.67 -10.49 -6.45
CA SER A 5 27.48 -11.52 -5.42
C SER A 5 27.09 -10.93 -4.06
N GLN A 6 27.58 -9.73 -3.72
CA GLN A 6 27.22 -9.02 -2.50
C GLN A 6 25.78 -8.50 -2.55
N ILE A 7 25.38 -7.89 -3.67
CA ILE A 7 24.00 -7.42 -3.88
C ILE A 7 22.99 -8.58 -3.79
N ALA A 8 23.27 -9.69 -4.47
CA ALA A 8 22.41 -10.88 -4.40
C ALA A 8 22.32 -11.45 -2.97
N ALA A 9 23.43 -11.43 -2.21
CA ALA A 9 23.42 -11.85 -0.81
C ALA A 9 22.65 -10.88 0.09
N THR A 10 22.72 -9.57 -0.16
CA THR A 10 21.93 -8.56 0.57
C THR A 10 20.43 -8.73 0.31
N PHE A 11 20.01 -8.92 -0.95
CA PHE A 11 18.61 -9.22 -1.25
C PHE A 11 18.13 -10.50 -0.55
N LYS A 12 18.90 -11.58 -0.58
CA LYS A 12 18.55 -12.82 0.15
C LYS A 12 18.44 -12.63 1.65
N SER A 13 19.26 -11.76 2.23
CA SER A 13 19.19 -11.44 3.66
C SER A 13 17.90 -10.67 3.97
N LEU A 14 17.57 -9.67 3.17
CA LEU A 14 16.32 -8.92 3.30
C LEU A 14 15.09 -9.80 3.07
N GLU A 15 15.13 -10.70 2.09
CA GLU A 15 14.09 -11.69 1.82
C GLU A 15 13.78 -12.50 3.09
N ALA A 16 14.81 -12.98 3.80
CA ALA A 16 14.63 -13.72 5.06
C ALA A 16 13.99 -12.89 6.20
N PHE A 17 14.14 -11.56 6.19
CA PHE A 17 13.51 -10.68 7.19
C PHE A 17 12.11 -10.22 6.79
N PHE A 18 11.89 -10.00 5.49
CA PHE A 18 10.69 -9.39 4.94
C PHE A 18 9.61 -10.42 4.61
N LEU A 19 9.99 -11.64 4.21
CA LEU A 19 9.05 -12.72 4.00
C LEU A 19 8.45 -13.15 5.33
N SER A 20 7.13 -13.12 5.39
CA SER A 20 6.36 -13.53 6.56
C SER A 20 5.00 -14.04 6.11
N GLU A 21 4.49 -15.08 6.78
CA GLU A 21 3.15 -15.65 6.52
C GLU A 21 2.04 -14.60 6.65
N ASN A 22 2.26 -13.55 7.44
CA ASN A 22 1.33 -12.43 7.61
C ASN A 22 1.99 -11.13 7.12
N HIS A 23 1.87 -10.05 7.89
CA HIS A 23 2.48 -8.76 7.59
C HIS A 23 3.85 -8.62 8.25
N PHE A 24 4.82 -8.08 7.51
CA PHE A 24 6.13 -7.72 8.05
C PHE A 24 5.99 -6.62 9.12
N GLN A 25 6.82 -6.71 10.15
CA GLN A 25 7.02 -5.62 11.11
C GLN A 25 8.46 -5.64 11.56
N GLU A 26 9.10 -4.48 11.44
CA GLU A 26 10.41 -4.25 12.00
C GLU A 26 10.37 -4.35 13.52
N THR A 27 11.36 -5.05 14.08
CA THR A 27 11.57 -5.19 15.52
C THR A 27 12.87 -4.49 15.89
N SER A 28 13.03 -4.14 17.16
CA SER A 28 14.28 -3.57 17.66
C SER A 28 15.50 -4.49 17.45
N GLU A 29 15.27 -5.79 17.27
CA GLU A 29 16.32 -6.79 17.06
C GLU A 29 16.80 -6.84 15.61
N ASN A 30 15.90 -6.65 14.63
CA ASN A 30 16.26 -6.72 13.21
C ASN A 30 16.49 -5.35 12.56
N ALA A 31 16.02 -4.26 13.17
CA ALA A 31 16.09 -2.90 12.61
C ALA A 31 17.48 -2.50 12.12
N ALA A 32 18.52 -2.70 12.93
CA ALA A 32 19.89 -2.30 12.56
C ALA A 32 20.43 -3.06 11.34
N ILE A 33 20.09 -4.35 11.21
CA ILE A 33 20.54 -5.18 10.10
C ILE A 33 19.73 -4.85 8.84
N VAL A 34 18.42 -4.70 8.96
CA VAL A 34 17.53 -4.29 7.87
C VAL A 34 17.97 -2.94 7.31
N GLN A 35 18.20 -1.95 8.18
CA GLN A 35 18.68 -0.63 7.80
C GLN A 35 20.02 -0.71 7.07
N ALA A 36 21.00 -1.44 7.61
CA ALA A 36 22.31 -1.59 6.96
C ALA A 36 22.20 -2.24 5.57
N CYS A 37 21.32 -3.23 5.41
CA CYS A 37 21.05 -3.84 4.12
C CYS A 37 20.40 -2.87 3.13
N LEU A 38 19.40 -2.09 3.56
CA LEU A 38 18.74 -1.09 2.73
C LEU A 38 19.69 0.04 2.32
N GLU A 39 20.53 0.54 3.24
CA GLU A 39 21.56 1.55 2.96
C GLU A 39 22.59 1.04 1.93
N ASN A 40 23.02 -0.23 2.08
CA ASN A 40 23.93 -0.86 1.12
C ASN A 40 23.30 -0.94 -0.27
N LEU A 41 22.03 -1.36 -0.39
CA LEU A 41 21.35 -1.41 -1.68
C LEU A 41 21.08 -0.02 -2.26
N GLY A 42 20.67 0.94 -1.44
CA GLY A 42 20.34 2.30 -1.86
C GLY A 42 21.54 3.12 -2.35
N THR A 43 22.76 2.71 -2.01
CA THR A 43 24.01 3.32 -2.48
C THR A 43 24.65 2.58 -3.66
N CYS A 44 24.09 1.46 -4.09
CA CYS A 44 24.59 0.70 -5.23
C CYS A 44 24.11 1.29 -6.56
N GLU A 45 24.98 2.02 -7.27
CA GLU A 45 24.69 2.59 -8.60
C GLU A 45 24.16 1.55 -9.60
N SER A 46 24.61 0.29 -9.52
CA SER A 46 24.15 -0.78 -10.42
C SER A 46 22.68 -1.16 -10.24
N LEU A 47 22.02 -0.69 -9.19
CA LEU A 47 20.60 -0.92 -8.92
C LEU A 47 19.70 0.24 -9.34
N GLU A 48 20.25 1.36 -9.83
CA GLU A 48 19.49 2.56 -10.19
C GLU A 48 18.33 2.28 -11.16
N TYR A 49 18.54 1.35 -12.09
CA TYR A 49 17.55 0.99 -13.12
C TYR A 49 17.01 -0.44 -12.97
N VAL A 50 17.28 -1.09 -11.82
CA VAL A 50 16.81 -2.46 -11.56
C VAL A 50 15.46 -2.39 -10.85
N PRO A 51 14.42 -3.09 -11.34
CA PRO A 51 13.14 -3.16 -10.66
C PRO A 51 13.29 -3.67 -9.22
N VAL A 52 12.61 -3.01 -8.29
CA VAL A 52 12.57 -3.44 -6.89
C VAL A 52 11.80 -4.77 -6.80
N PRO A 53 12.36 -5.81 -6.16
CA PRO A 53 11.67 -7.08 -6.00
C PRO A 53 10.32 -6.95 -5.28
N LEU A 54 9.34 -7.75 -5.70
CA LEU A 54 7.97 -7.69 -5.17
C LEU A 54 7.88 -7.83 -3.65
N PHE A 55 8.69 -8.72 -3.05
CA PHE A 55 8.71 -8.90 -1.59
C PHE A 55 9.12 -7.63 -0.83
N MET A 56 10.01 -6.81 -1.41
CA MET A 56 10.41 -5.53 -0.82
C MET A 56 9.30 -4.49 -0.94
N ASN A 57 8.61 -4.46 -2.08
CA ASN A 57 7.43 -3.61 -2.28
C ASN A 57 6.33 -3.94 -1.27
N MET A 58 6.04 -5.23 -1.06
CA MET A 58 5.05 -5.67 -0.07
C MET A 58 5.49 -5.33 1.37
N ALA A 59 6.73 -5.62 1.75
CA ALA A 59 7.24 -5.29 3.09
C ALA A 59 7.28 -3.79 3.36
N PHE A 60 7.55 -2.98 2.34
CA PHE A 60 7.46 -1.53 2.42
C PHE A 60 6.02 -1.08 2.73
N LEU A 61 5.01 -1.63 2.05
CA LEU A 61 3.60 -1.28 2.35
C LEU A 61 3.16 -1.78 3.72
N ASP A 62 3.59 -2.97 4.13
CA ASP A 62 3.35 -3.50 5.49
C ASP A 62 3.87 -2.53 6.56
N HIS A 63 5.10 -2.04 6.38
CA HIS A 63 5.72 -1.07 7.29
C HIS A 63 5.05 0.31 7.21
N CYS A 64 4.86 0.85 6.01
CA CYS A 64 4.33 2.19 5.77
C CYS A 64 2.90 2.37 6.34
N PHE A 65 2.09 1.31 6.29
CA PHE A 65 0.70 1.35 6.77
C PHE A 65 0.48 0.58 8.08
N ALA A 66 1.54 0.15 8.75
CA ALA A 66 1.51 -0.56 10.04
C ALA A 66 0.62 -1.82 10.06
N LEU A 67 0.61 -2.60 8.97
CA LEU A 67 -0.37 -3.67 8.73
C LEU A 67 -0.32 -4.85 9.71
N LYS A 68 0.78 -5.01 10.46
CA LYS A 68 0.87 -6.02 11.53
C LYS A 68 0.01 -5.67 12.76
N VAL A 69 -0.42 -4.42 12.92
CA VAL A 69 -1.37 -4.05 13.98
C VAL A 69 -2.72 -4.70 13.65
N ARG A 70 -3.13 -5.67 14.45
CA ARG A 70 -4.40 -6.37 14.23
C ARG A 70 -5.56 -5.41 14.40
N THR A 71 -6.38 -5.27 13.36
CA THR A 71 -7.62 -4.49 13.41
C THR A 71 -8.85 -5.38 13.30
N LEU A 72 -9.86 -5.12 14.13
CA LEU A 72 -11.20 -5.67 13.99
C LEU A 72 -12.16 -4.56 13.52
N PRO A 73 -13.15 -4.85 12.66
CA PRO A 73 -14.08 -3.85 12.14
C PRO A 73 -14.91 -3.10 13.20
N ASP A 74 -15.03 -3.66 14.42
CA ASP A 74 -15.79 -3.11 15.56
C ASP A 74 -14.91 -2.42 16.61
N MET A 75 -13.67 -2.05 16.26
CA MET A 75 -12.78 -1.30 17.16
C MET A 75 -13.26 0.14 17.37
N ASN A 76 -13.11 0.63 18.61
CA ASN A 76 -13.56 1.96 19.05
C ASN A 76 -12.84 3.11 18.31
N GLU A 77 -13.42 4.33 18.38
CA GLU A 77 -12.88 5.53 17.72
C GLU A 77 -11.43 5.85 18.14
N ASP A 78 -11.06 5.55 19.39
CA ASP A 78 -9.70 5.74 19.91
C ASP A 78 -8.64 4.90 19.17
N LEU A 79 -8.96 3.65 18.82
CA LEU A 79 -8.07 2.78 18.05
C LEU A 79 -7.93 3.25 16.60
N ASN A 80 -8.99 3.80 16.00
CA ASN A 80 -8.95 4.35 14.65
C ASN A 80 -8.00 5.56 14.55
N LEU A 81 -8.06 6.47 15.52
CA LEU A 81 -7.16 7.62 15.62
C LEU A 81 -5.72 7.17 15.89
N THR A 82 -5.51 6.24 16.84
CA THR A 82 -4.17 5.72 17.18
C THR A 82 -3.51 5.05 15.96
N LEU A 83 -4.26 4.28 15.18
CA LEU A 83 -3.75 3.61 13.99
C LEU A 83 -3.44 4.58 12.85
N SER A 84 -4.29 5.60 12.63
CA SER A 84 -4.00 6.67 11.65
C SER A 84 -2.75 7.45 12.05
N GLN A 85 -2.54 7.69 13.35
CA GLN A 85 -1.37 8.39 13.88
C GLN A 85 -0.07 7.57 13.78
N ALA A 86 -0.15 6.26 13.59
CA ALA A 86 1.01 5.42 13.33
C ALA A 86 1.57 5.58 11.91
N ILE A 87 0.83 6.24 11.02
CA ILE A 87 1.20 6.44 9.62
C ILE A 87 1.75 7.84 9.43
N LEU A 88 2.86 7.95 8.71
CA LEU A 88 3.39 9.23 8.28
C LEU A 88 2.64 9.71 7.03
N TRP A 89 1.67 10.61 7.23
CA TRP A 89 0.86 11.19 6.15
C TRP A 89 1.61 12.35 5.46
N ASP A 90 2.65 11.99 4.72
CA ASP A 90 3.42 12.89 3.86
C ASP A 90 3.06 12.66 2.39
N THR A 91 2.90 13.73 1.59
CA THR A 91 2.43 13.60 0.20
C THR A 91 3.38 12.80 -0.67
N ASP A 92 4.69 12.97 -0.50
CA ASP A 92 5.67 12.29 -1.33
C ASP A 92 5.82 10.82 -0.91
N LEU A 93 5.74 10.53 0.39
CA LEU A 93 5.70 9.15 0.89
C LEU A 93 4.45 8.43 0.42
N ILE A 94 3.27 9.02 0.59
CA ILE A 94 1.99 8.39 0.23
C ILE A 94 1.86 8.23 -1.29
N SER A 95 2.28 9.21 -2.10
CA SER A 95 2.32 9.05 -3.56
C SER A 95 3.25 7.88 -3.95
N ARG A 96 4.44 7.76 -3.34
CA ARG A 96 5.33 6.61 -3.58
C ARG A 96 4.69 5.28 -3.17
N SER A 97 4.02 5.22 -2.02
CA SER A 97 3.30 4.03 -1.57
C SER A 97 2.17 3.63 -2.51
N LEU A 98 1.44 4.60 -3.06
CA LEU A 98 0.39 4.33 -4.05
C LEU A 98 0.94 3.86 -5.40
N HIS A 99 2.09 4.39 -5.84
CA HIS A 99 2.80 3.88 -7.01
C HIS A 99 3.29 2.45 -6.79
N ILE A 100 3.88 2.15 -5.64
CA ILE A 100 4.30 0.79 -5.27
C ILE A 100 3.10 -0.17 -5.22
N LEU A 101 1.98 0.27 -4.64
CA LEU A 101 0.74 -0.50 -4.62
C LEU A 101 0.23 -0.79 -6.04
N ALA A 102 0.33 0.17 -6.96
CA ALA A 102 0.00 -0.04 -8.37
C ALA A 102 0.97 -1.02 -9.06
N CYS A 103 2.27 -0.96 -8.78
CA CYS A 103 3.24 -1.91 -9.31
C CYS A 103 2.95 -3.35 -8.86
N ILE A 104 2.59 -3.55 -7.59
CA ILE A 104 2.17 -4.88 -7.08
C ILE A 104 0.96 -5.40 -7.85
N GLU A 105 -0.04 -4.54 -8.10
CA GLU A 105 -1.24 -4.92 -8.83
C GLU A 105 -0.95 -5.23 -10.31
N GLU A 106 -0.09 -4.44 -10.95
CA GLU A 106 0.34 -4.66 -12.33
C GLU A 106 1.06 -6.01 -12.48
N GLU A 107 1.99 -6.33 -11.58
CA GLU A 107 2.70 -7.60 -11.57
C GLU A 107 1.75 -8.79 -11.33
N ARG A 108 0.81 -8.65 -10.40
CA ARG A 108 -0.24 -9.65 -10.13
C ARG A 108 -1.10 -9.92 -11.35
N LEU A 109 -1.61 -8.87 -12.00
CA LEU A 109 -2.45 -8.99 -13.19
C LEU A 109 -1.69 -9.58 -14.38
N GLU A 110 -0.40 -9.27 -14.53
CA GLU A 110 0.44 -9.83 -15.59
C GLU A 110 0.68 -11.33 -15.38
N CYS A 111 0.90 -11.76 -14.14
CA CYS A 111 1.00 -13.18 -13.77
C CYS A 111 -0.29 -13.94 -14.10
N PHE A 112 -1.45 -13.38 -13.71
CA PHE A 112 -2.77 -13.94 -14.01
C PHE A 112 -2.98 -14.09 -15.53
N ARG A 113 -2.72 -13.06 -16.32
CA ARG A 113 -2.90 -13.10 -17.80
C ARG A 113 -1.98 -14.14 -18.46
N SER A 114 -0.74 -14.24 -18.00
CA SER A 114 0.27 -15.14 -18.57
C SER A 114 -0.14 -16.61 -18.42
N LEU A 115 -0.62 -17.01 -17.24
CA LEU A 115 -0.99 -18.40 -16.94
C LEU A 115 -2.32 -18.80 -17.60
N THR A 116 -3.32 -17.92 -17.51
CA THR A 116 -4.69 -18.17 -17.98
C THR A 116 -4.81 -18.33 -19.50
N SER A 117 -3.85 -17.81 -20.26
CA SER A 117 -3.77 -17.98 -21.72
C SER A 117 -3.58 -19.45 -22.17
N SER A 118 -3.14 -20.32 -21.26
CA SER A 118 -2.73 -21.71 -21.55
C SER A 118 -3.59 -22.79 -20.89
N LEU A 119 -4.54 -22.42 -20.02
CA LEU A 119 -5.30 -23.34 -19.16
C LEU A 119 -6.69 -23.70 -19.73
N ASN A 120 -7.11 -24.93 -19.46
CA ASN A 120 -8.45 -25.40 -19.79
C ASN A 120 -9.47 -24.74 -18.83
N LYS A 121 -10.46 -24.02 -19.37
CA LYS A 121 -11.48 -23.29 -18.60
C LYS A 121 -12.39 -24.16 -17.72
N ASN A 122 -12.31 -25.49 -17.87
CA ASN A 122 -13.04 -26.46 -17.05
C ASN A 122 -12.25 -26.96 -15.82
N ASP A 123 -11.04 -26.43 -15.59
CA ASP A 123 -10.22 -26.81 -14.44
C ASP A 123 -10.70 -26.08 -13.16
N GLU A 124 -10.94 -26.82 -12.09
CA GLU A 124 -11.25 -26.25 -10.76
C GLU A 124 -10.16 -25.31 -10.27
N ARG A 125 -8.90 -25.56 -10.68
CA ARG A 125 -7.77 -24.68 -10.38
C ARG A 125 -7.97 -23.29 -10.98
N TYR A 126 -8.39 -23.21 -12.24
CA TYR A 126 -8.66 -21.95 -12.93
C TYR A 126 -9.83 -21.18 -12.30
N ALA A 127 -10.89 -21.89 -11.91
CA ALA A 127 -12.03 -21.26 -11.22
C ALA A 127 -11.63 -20.62 -9.88
N ARG A 128 -10.72 -21.26 -9.12
CA ARG A 128 -10.19 -20.71 -7.86
C ARG A 128 -9.30 -19.49 -8.09
N GLU A 129 -8.45 -19.53 -9.11
CA GLU A 129 -7.59 -18.41 -9.51
C GLU A 129 -8.43 -17.18 -9.89
N CYS A 130 -9.47 -17.35 -10.73
CA CYS A 130 -10.41 -16.27 -11.07
C CYS A 130 -11.08 -15.65 -9.84
N ASN A 131 -11.50 -16.47 -8.87
CA ASN A 131 -12.15 -15.97 -7.64
C ASN A 131 -11.18 -15.12 -6.80
N LEU A 132 -9.92 -15.56 -6.66
CA LEU A 132 -8.90 -14.78 -5.95
C LEU A 132 -8.59 -13.48 -6.68
N ASN A 133 -8.45 -13.53 -8.01
CA ASN A 133 -8.23 -12.34 -8.82
C ASN A 133 -9.36 -11.31 -8.66
N ASP A 134 -10.62 -11.75 -8.69
CA ASP A 134 -11.77 -10.86 -8.52
C ASP A 134 -11.83 -10.23 -7.13
N GLU A 135 -11.49 -11.00 -6.09
CA GLU A 135 -11.41 -10.48 -4.72
C GLU A 135 -10.25 -9.50 -4.56
N ALA A 136 -9.04 -9.85 -5.03
CA ALA A 136 -7.86 -8.99 -4.99
C ALA A 136 -8.12 -7.67 -5.72
N THR A 137 -8.72 -7.71 -6.92
CA THR A 137 -9.06 -6.51 -7.70
C THR A 137 -10.01 -5.59 -6.93
N LYS A 138 -11.04 -6.13 -6.27
CA LYS A 138 -11.98 -5.35 -5.46
C LYS A 138 -11.28 -4.71 -4.25
N LEU A 139 -10.47 -5.50 -3.54
CA LEU A 139 -9.75 -5.03 -2.37
C LEU A 139 -8.73 -3.93 -2.74
N TYR A 140 -7.99 -4.10 -3.84
CA TYR A 140 -7.06 -3.10 -4.38
C TYR A 140 -7.74 -1.75 -4.62
N VAL A 141 -8.84 -1.76 -5.38
CA VAL A 141 -9.55 -0.50 -5.72
C VAL A 141 -10.00 0.22 -4.46
N VAL A 142 -10.59 -0.50 -3.50
CA VAL A 142 -11.07 0.12 -2.26
C VAL A 142 -9.91 0.58 -1.37
N ALA A 143 -8.82 -0.19 -1.26
CA ALA A 143 -7.63 0.21 -0.51
C ALA A 143 -7.00 1.48 -1.09
N LYS A 144 -6.75 1.50 -2.41
CA LYS A 144 -6.18 2.64 -3.13
C LYS A 144 -7.02 3.91 -2.92
N THR A 145 -8.33 3.83 -3.17
CA THR A 145 -9.24 4.97 -2.95
C THR A 145 -9.28 5.41 -1.48
N GLY A 146 -9.25 4.44 -0.55
CA GLY A 146 -9.22 4.72 0.88
C GLY A 146 -7.99 5.51 1.31
N ILE A 147 -6.80 5.10 0.87
CA ILE A 147 -5.52 5.78 1.15
C ILE A 147 -5.53 7.21 0.59
N ILE A 148 -5.93 7.38 -0.68
CA ILE A 148 -6.01 8.69 -1.34
C ILE A 148 -6.93 9.66 -0.57
N ARG A 149 -8.11 9.16 -0.15
CA ARG A 149 -9.07 9.95 0.63
C ARG A 149 -8.51 10.33 2.00
N TRP A 150 -7.89 9.39 2.70
CA TRP A 150 -7.32 9.66 4.02
C TRP A 150 -6.16 10.66 3.95
N MET A 151 -5.29 10.58 2.94
CA MET A 151 -4.26 11.60 2.74
C MET A 151 -4.86 12.99 2.46
N SER A 152 -5.94 13.04 1.68
CA SER A 152 -6.68 14.29 1.43
C SER A 152 -7.29 14.84 2.72
N PHE A 153 -7.80 13.98 3.60
CA PHE A 153 -8.30 14.37 4.92
C PHE A 153 -7.20 14.99 5.78
N HIS A 154 -6.02 14.37 5.82
CA HIS A 154 -4.87 14.90 6.55
C HIS A 154 -4.43 16.29 6.06
N LEU A 155 -4.40 16.52 4.75
CA LEU A 155 -4.11 17.85 4.19
C LEU A 155 -5.17 18.89 4.57
N LEU A 156 -6.44 18.48 4.59
CA LEU A 156 -7.55 19.33 4.99
C LEU A 156 -7.60 19.56 6.50
N GLU A 157 -7.02 18.70 7.33
CA GLU A 157 -6.95 18.88 8.78
C GLU A 157 -5.79 19.78 9.22
N GLN A 158 -4.89 20.18 8.30
CA GLN A 158 -3.87 21.16 8.63
C GLN A 158 -4.50 22.52 8.99
N ARG A 159 -3.97 23.17 10.03
CA ARG A 159 -4.42 24.50 10.46
C ARG A 159 -4.38 25.52 9.32
N GLN A 160 -3.25 25.57 8.64
CA GLN A 160 -3.10 26.23 7.35
C GLN A 160 -2.98 25.15 6.27
N VAL A 161 -3.94 25.12 5.35
CA VAL A 161 -3.93 24.17 4.24
C VAL A 161 -2.86 24.61 3.25
N ASP A 162 -1.91 23.72 2.96
CA ASP A 162 -1.03 23.88 1.81
C ASP A 162 -1.82 23.57 0.52
N PHE A 163 -2.36 24.61 -0.10
CA PHE A 163 -3.12 24.48 -1.34
C PHE A 163 -2.28 23.95 -2.51
N SER A 164 -0.95 24.18 -2.49
CA SER A 164 -0.06 23.68 -3.54
C SER A 164 0.09 22.16 -3.42
N ALA A 165 0.39 21.68 -2.21
CA ALA A 165 0.50 20.25 -1.94
C ALA A 165 -0.84 19.53 -2.19
N LEU A 166 -1.94 20.12 -1.72
CA LEU A 166 -3.29 19.60 -1.95
C LEU A 166 -3.63 19.53 -3.43
N SER A 167 -3.47 20.62 -4.19
CA SER A 167 -3.79 20.62 -5.63
C SER A 167 -2.96 19.57 -6.35
N LYS A 168 -1.63 19.54 -6.14
CA LYS A 168 -0.73 18.58 -6.78
C LYS A 168 -1.15 17.13 -6.49
N PHE A 169 -1.46 16.82 -5.23
CA PHE A 169 -1.90 15.49 -4.83
C PHE A 169 -3.25 15.11 -5.48
N LEU A 170 -4.21 16.04 -5.52
CA LEU A 170 -5.51 15.80 -6.15
C LEU A 170 -5.41 15.72 -7.69
N ASP A 171 -4.52 16.49 -8.31
CA ASP A 171 -4.24 16.42 -9.75
C ASP A 171 -3.71 15.04 -10.15
N GLU A 172 -2.81 14.48 -9.33
CA GLU A 172 -2.22 13.16 -9.55
C GLU A 172 -3.24 12.03 -9.32
N TRP A 173 -3.95 12.04 -8.19
CA TRP A 173 -4.72 10.87 -7.73
C TRP A 173 -6.23 10.92 -8.02
N TYR A 174 -6.78 12.09 -8.38
CA TYR A 174 -8.21 12.25 -8.72
C TYR A 174 -8.46 12.60 -10.20
N MET A 175 -7.51 12.28 -11.08
CA MET A 175 -7.65 12.54 -12.53
C MET A 175 -8.95 11.96 -13.10
N ASP A 176 -9.32 10.74 -12.69
CA ASP A 176 -10.52 10.03 -13.16
C ASP A 176 -11.79 10.37 -12.38
N ASN A 177 -11.71 11.19 -11.32
CA ASN A 177 -12.84 11.53 -10.46
C ASN A 177 -12.89 13.04 -10.16
N PRO A 178 -13.15 13.87 -11.19
CA PRO A 178 -13.12 15.33 -11.08
C PRO A 178 -14.24 15.91 -10.21
N SER A 179 -15.33 15.16 -9.99
CA SER A 179 -16.42 15.58 -9.09
C SER A 179 -15.96 15.54 -7.63
N GLU A 180 -15.31 14.45 -7.22
CA GLU A 180 -14.79 14.33 -5.86
C GLU A 180 -13.65 15.32 -5.59
N LYS A 181 -12.75 15.53 -6.58
CA LYS A 181 -11.74 16.57 -6.53
C LYS A 181 -12.33 17.96 -6.22
N LYS A 182 -13.35 18.38 -6.97
CA LYS A 182 -14.02 19.68 -6.76
C LYS A 182 -14.65 19.80 -5.36
N VAL A 183 -15.15 18.69 -4.81
CA VAL A 183 -15.69 18.67 -3.45
C VAL A 183 -14.58 18.91 -2.42
N LEU A 184 -13.43 18.27 -2.57
CA LEU A 184 -12.27 18.44 -1.68
C LEU A 184 -11.68 19.85 -1.77
N GLU A 185 -11.53 20.40 -2.98
CA GLU A 185 -11.10 21.80 -3.19
C GLU A 185 -12.07 22.80 -2.54
N LYS A 186 -13.38 22.56 -2.66
CA LYS A 186 -14.40 23.39 -1.99
C LYS A 186 -14.28 23.29 -0.46
N ILE A 187 -13.99 22.11 0.09
CA ILE A 187 -13.77 21.93 1.53
C ILE A 187 -12.52 22.70 1.99
N ALA A 188 -11.45 22.71 1.20
CA ALA A 188 -10.22 23.44 1.52
C ALA A 188 -10.44 24.95 1.72
N SER A 189 -11.40 25.54 0.99
CA SER A 189 -11.77 26.96 1.12
C SER A 189 -12.61 27.30 2.36
N LEU A 190 -13.04 26.31 3.13
CA LEU A 190 -13.81 26.55 4.35
C LEU A 190 -12.92 27.04 5.50
N TYR A 191 -13.53 27.78 6.42
CA TYR A 191 -12.92 28.08 7.72
C TYR A 191 -12.57 26.78 8.46
N GLU A 192 -11.49 26.86 9.23
CA GLU A 192 -10.88 25.76 9.98
C GLU A 192 -11.92 24.85 10.67
N ASP A 193 -12.77 25.40 11.54
CA ASP A 193 -13.77 24.62 12.29
C ASP A 193 -14.74 23.84 11.37
N LYS A 194 -15.20 24.47 10.28
CA LYS A 194 -16.12 23.83 9.33
C LYS A 194 -15.42 22.75 8.50
N ARG A 195 -14.14 22.94 8.22
CA ARG A 195 -13.30 21.97 7.51
C ARG A 195 -13.11 20.73 8.37
N PHE A 196 -12.68 20.90 9.62
CA PHE A 196 -12.54 19.81 10.60
C PHE A 196 -13.84 19.03 10.80
N GLN A 197 -14.97 19.70 11.03
CA GLN A 197 -16.27 19.03 11.20
C GLN A 197 -16.65 18.18 10.00
N LYS A 198 -16.38 18.67 8.78
CA LYS A 198 -16.64 17.91 7.55
C LYS A 198 -15.72 16.71 7.42
N VAL A 199 -14.43 16.89 7.66
CA VAL A 199 -13.44 15.80 7.56
C VAL A 199 -13.76 14.70 8.58
N GLN A 200 -14.05 15.05 9.84
CA GLN A 200 -14.47 14.10 10.86
C GLN A 200 -15.74 13.34 10.47
N SER A 201 -16.72 14.03 9.87
CA SER A 201 -17.92 13.37 9.36
C SER A 201 -17.63 12.37 8.23
N PHE A 202 -16.59 12.59 7.41
CA PHE A 202 -16.19 11.62 6.39
C PHE A 202 -15.38 10.47 6.99
N GLN A 203 -14.49 10.76 7.93
CA GLN A 203 -13.71 9.74 8.63
C GLN A 203 -14.60 8.78 9.43
N SER A 204 -15.72 9.24 9.99
CA SER A 204 -16.67 8.34 10.69
C SER A 204 -17.44 7.43 9.73
N GLN A 205 -17.74 7.90 8.52
CA GLN A 205 -18.36 7.09 7.46
C GLN A 205 -17.38 6.06 6.89
N MET A 206 -16.09 6.43 6.82
CA MET A 206 -15.02 5.60 6.25
C MET A 206 -13.81 5.57 7.20
N PRO A 207 -13.91 4.86 8.33
CA PRO A 207 -12.84 4.81 9.31
C PRO A 207 -11.61 4.08 8.74
N TRP A 208 -10.42 4.57 9.08
CA TRP A 208 -9.13 4.05 8.65
C TRP A 208 -8.99 2.57 8.98
N VAL A 209 -9.50 2.13 10.14
CA VAL A 209 -9.49 0.72 10.55
C VAL A 209 -10.05 -0.23 9.48
N LYS A 210 -11.07 0.20 8.73
CA LYS A 210 -11.67 -0.58 7.63
C LYS A 210 -10.75 -0.59 6.40
N ILE A 211 -10.19 0.56 6.03
CA ILE A 211 -9.26 0.68 4.90
C ILE A 211 -7.98 -0.12 5.17
N HIS A 212 -7.43 -0.01 6.37
CA HIS A 212 -6.30 -0.80 6.85
C HIS A 212 -6.57 -2.32 6.75
N SER A 213 -7.74 -2.78 7.21
CA SER A 213 -8.13 -4.19 7.08
C SER A 213 -8.28 -4.63 5.62
N ILE A 214 -8.80 -3.77 4.75
CA ILE A 214 -8.93 -4.04 3.31
C ILE A 214 -7.56 -4.13 2.64
N LEU A 215 -6.65 -3.20 2.95
CA LEU A 215 -5.28 -3.20 2.43
C LEU A 215 -4.52 -4.45 2.90
N GLY A 216 -4.62 -4.82 4.18
CA GLY A 216 -4.00 -6.05 4.69
C GLY A 216 -4.51 -7.30 3.98
N ARG A 217 -5.83 -7.41 3.82
CA ARG A 217 -6.44 -8.53 3.07
C ARG A 217 -6.06 -8.53 1.60
N TYR A 218 -5.92 -7.36 0.97
CA TYR A 218 -5.43 -7.26 -0.40
C TYR A 218 -4.05 -7.90 -0.53
N LEU A 219 -3.08 -7.46 0.28
CA LEU A 219 -1.71 -7.98 0.20
C LEU A 219 -1.65 -9.48 0.49
N LEU A 220 -2.39 -9.98 1.49
CA LEU A 220 -2.46 -11.42 1.78
C LEU A 220 -3.12 -12.22 0.64
N CYS A 221 -4.17 -11.68 0.03
CA CYS A 221 -4.82 -12.29 -1.13
C CYS A 221 -3.84 -12.37 -2.32
N THR A 222 -3.11 -11.28 -2.59
CA THR A 222 -2.08 -11.22 -3.65
C THR A 222 -0.94 -12.20 -3.39
N LYS A 223 -0.42 -12.28 -2.16
CA LYS A 223 0.59 -13.28 -1.79
C LYS A 223 0.10 -14.70 -2.08
N LEU A 224 -1.09 -15.04 -1.58
CA LEU A 224 -1.68 -16.36 -1.76
C LEU A 224 -1.87 -16.73 -3.24
N GLU A 225 -2.36 -15.79 -4.06
CA GLU A 225 -2.51 -15.97 -5.51
C GLU A 225 -1.16 -16.25 -6.18
N LEU A 226 -0.14 -15.43 -5.90
CA LEU A 226 1.19 -15.57 -6.48
C LEU A 226 1.90 -16.85 -6.08
N GLU A 227 1.77 -17.29 -4.83
CA GLU A 227 2.37 -18.53 -4.34
C GLU A 227 1.70 -19.78 -4.94
N LEU A 228 0.35 -19.83 -4.93
CA LEU A 228 -0.39 -21.01 -5.36
C LEU A 228 -0.37 -21.23 -6.88
N PHE A 229 -0.37 -20.13 -7.65
CA PHE A 229 -0.58 -20.20 -9.10
C PHE A 229 0.66 -19.80 -9.90
N HIS A 230 1.53 -18.94 -9.36
CA HIS A 230 2.58 -18.29 -10.14
C HIS A 230 4.01 -18.61 -9.68
N GLY A 231 4.18 -19.49 -8.68
CA GLY A 231 5.49 -20.02 -8.27
C GLY A 231 6.35 -19.05 -7.48
N TYR A 232 5.75 -18.01 -6.91
CA TYR A 232 6.39 -17.13 -5.94
C TYR A 232 6.52 -17.84 -4.57
N ASN A 233 7.38 -17.30 -3.71
CA ASN A 233 7.55 -17.70 -2.30
C ASN A 233 7.56 -16.40 -1.48
N LEU A 234 6.42 -16.03 -0.87
CA LEU A 234 6.12 -14.66 -0.39
C LEU A 234 5.58 -14.56 1.05
#